data_AF-A0A392RLD8-F1
#
_entry.id   AF-A0A392RLD8-F1
#
_cell.length_a   1.000
_cell.length_b   1.000
_cell.length_c   1.000
_cell.angle_alpha   90.00
_cell.angle_beta   90.00
_cell.angle_gamma   90.00
#
_symmetry.space_group_name_H-M   'P 1'
#
loop_
_entity.id
_entity.type
_entity.pdbx_description
1 polymer ?
#
loop_
_entity_poly.entity_id
_entity_poly.type
_entity_poly.pdbx_seq_one_letter_code
_entity_poly.pdbx_strand_id
1 'polypeptide(L)' 'VEQLHKIFKLCGSPPEHFWKRSKLPLATMFKPQTSYESSLSERCKGYLPATAVDLLETLLAVDPSKRGTASSALMSE' A
#
# COMPACT_ATOMS: atom_id res chain seq x y z
N VAL A 1 -3.41 12.50 -11.35
CA VAL A 1 -2.42 11.42 -11.61
C VAL A 1 -1.23 11.50 -10.65
N GLU A 2 -0.68 12.68 -10.35
CA GLU A 2 0.49 12.80 -9.47
C GLU A 2 0.36 12.16 -8.08
N GLN A 3 -0.82 12.21 -7.47
CA GLN A 3 -1.00 11.64 -6.13
C GLN A 3 -0.90 10.11 -6.12
N LEU A 4 -1.46 9.42 -7.11
CA LEU A 4 -1.34 7.97 -7.24
C LEU A 4 0.12 7.56 -7.41
N HIS A 5 0.88 8.34 -8.17
CA HIS A 5 2.31 8.11 -8.34
C HIS A 5 3.09 8.22 -7.02
N LYS A 6 2.76 9.23 -6.19
CA LYS A 6 3.34 9.39 -4.86
C LYS A 6 2.96 8.23 -3.93
N ILE A 7 1.70 7.78 -3.97
CA ILE A 7 1.23 6.63 -3.18
C ILE A 7 1.99 5.36 -3.60
N PHE A 8 2.08 5.05 -4.90
CA PHE A 8 2.76 3.83 -5.34
C PHE A 8 4.27 3.85 -5.07
N LYS A 9 4.92 5.01 -5.13
CA LYS A 9 6.33 5.14 -4.70
C LYS A 9 6.52 4.86 -3.21
N LEU A 10 5.52 5.15 -2.38
CA LEU A 10 5.59 4.93 -0.94
C LEU A 10 5.19 3.50 -0.56
N CYS A 11 3.98 3.09 -0.94
CA CYS A 11 3.34 1.84 -0.50
C CYS A 11 3.57 0.66 -1.48
N GLY A 12 4.25 0.88 -2.60
CA GLY A 12 4.36 -0.07 -3.70
C GLY A 12 3.15 -0.05 -4.63
N SER A 13 3.33 -0.58 -5.84
CA SER A 13 2.25 -0.73 -6.81
C SER A 13 1.50 -2.05 -6.61
N PRO A 14 0.17 -2.07 -6.78
CA PRO A 14 -0.59 -3.30 -6.64
C PRO A 14 -0.32 -4.26 -7.82
N PRO A 15 -0.33 -5.58 -7.56
CA PRO A 15 0.02 -6.62 -8.53
C PRO A 15 -0.98 -6.72 -9.68
N GLU A 16 -0.61 -7.39 -10.78
CA GLU A 16 -1.45 -7.44 -11.99
C GLU A 16 -2.86 -8.02 -11.73
N HIS A 17 -2.98 -9.01 -10.85
CA HIS A 17 -4.27 -9.62 -10.51
C HIS A 17 -5.24 -8.63 -9.85
N PHE A 18 -4.74 -7.62 -9.13
CA PHE A 18 -5.56 -6.57 -8.56
C PHE A 18 -6.29 -5.81 -9.67
N TRP A 19 -5.57 -5.43 -10.74
CA TRP A 19 -6.13 -4.69 -11.87
C TRP A 19 -7.12 -5.51 -12.70
N LYS A 20 -6.94 -6.84 -12.76
CA LYS A 20 -7.89 -7.74 -13.44
C LYS A 20 -9.21 -7.89 -12.68
N ARG A 21 -9.16 -7.84 -11.35
CA ARG A 21 -10.32 -8.02 -10.46
C ARG A 21 -10.99 -6.69 -10.11
N SER A 22 -10.26 -5.57 -10.17
CA SER A 22 -10.76 -4.27 -9.75
C SER A 22 -11.83 -3.75 -10.71
N LYS A 23 -12.97 -3.34 -10.16
CA LYS A 23 -14.05 -2.69 -10.93
C LYS A 23 -13.84 -1.17 -11.00
N LEU A 24 -12.57 -0.74 -11.02
CA LEU A 24 -12.24 0.68 -10.96
C LEU A 24 -12.53 1.34 -12.32
N PRO A 25 -13.28 2.45 -12.35
CA PRO A 25 -13.42 3.23 -13.57
C PRO A 25 -12.03 3.69 -14.02
N LEU A 26 -11.75 3.58 -15.32
CA LEU A 26 -10.48 3.99 -15.93
C LEU A 26 -9.25 3.26 -15.35
N ALA A 27 -9.39 2.01 -14.91
CA ALA A 27 -8.29 1.21 -14.35
C ALA A 27 -7.02 1.21 -15.23
N THR A 28 -7.15 1.17 -16.55
CA THR A 28 -6.04 1.24 -17.51
C THR A 28 -5.28 2.57 -17.48
N MET A 29 -5.95 3.69 -17.18
CA MET A 29 -5.34 5.01 -17.06
C MET A 29 -4.53 5.15 -15.77
N PHE A 30 -4.97 4.48 -14.69
CA PHE A 30 -4.35 4.57 -13.37
C PHE A 30 -3.34 3.47 -13.08
N LYS A 31 -3.33 2.40 -13.89
CA LYS A 31 -2.34 1.34 -13.79
C LYS A 31 -0.94 1.92 -14.08
N PRO A 32 0.01 1.81 -13.14
CA PRO A 32 1.35 2.33 -13.36
C PRO A 32 2.06 1.50 -14.44
N GLN A 33 2.86 2.16 -15.28
CA GLN A 33 3.68 1.48 -16.29
C GLN A 33 4.86 0.73 -15.67
N THR A 34 5.39 1.23 -14.55
CA THR A 34 6.48 0.62 -13.80
C THR A 34 5.96 0.06 -12.49
N SER A 35 6.38 -1.15 -12.12
CA SER A 35 6.11 -1.69 -10.78
C SER A 35 6.98 -0.97 -9.75
N TYR A 36 6.37 -0.50 -8.68
CA TYR A 36 7.06 0.10 -7.55
C TYR A 36 7.08 -0.88 -6.38
N GLU A 37 8.23 -1.05 -5.77
CA GLU A 37 8.34 -1.69 -4.46
C GLU A 37 8.01 -0.69 -3.35
N SER A 38 7.53 -1.18 -2.22
CA SER A 38 7.28 -0.34 -1.04
C SER A 38 8.58 0.24 -0.52
N SER A 39 8.57 1.53 -0.18
CA SER A 39 9.68 2.22 0.48
C SER A 39 9.37 2.59 1.94
N LEU A 40 8.23 2.10 2.47
CA LEU A 40 7.75 2.43 3.83
C LEU A 40 8.77 2.05 4.91
N SER A 41 9.21 0.78 4.94
CA SER A 41 10.17 0.31 5.93
C SER A 41 11.46 1.14 5.93
N GLU A 42 12.00 1.41 4.75
CA GLU A 42 13.26 2.15 4.62
C GLU A 42 13.10 3.64 4.97
N ARG A 43 11.93 4.23 4.73
CA ARG A 43 11.62 5.62 5.14
C ARG A 43 11.36 5.76 6.63
N CYS A 44 10.81 4.73 7.28
CA CYS A 44 10.49 4.75 8.70
C CYS A 44 11.65 4.28 9.60
N LYS A 45 12.69 3.69 9.00
CA LYS A 45 13.88 3.21 9.70
C LYS A 45 14.53 4.30 10.54
N GLY A 46 14.81 3.99 11.79
CA GLY A 46 15.42 4.92 12.75
C GLY A 46 14.43 5.92 13.38
N TYR A 47 13.18 5.96 12.92
CA TYR A 47 12.12 6.82 13.48
C TYR A 47 11.04 6.04 14.23
N LEU A 48 10.71 4.83 13.76
CA LEU A 48 9.64 4.00 14.32
C LEU A 48 10.14 2.61 14.73
N PRO A 49 9.55 2.00 15.78
CA PRO A 49 9.74 0.58 16.07
C PRO A 49 9.26 -0.30 14.91
N ALA A 50 9.85 -1.49 14.77
CA ALA A 50 9.47 -2.44 13.70
C ALA A 50 7.97 -2.77 13.72
N THR A 51 7.39 -2.99 14.91
CA THR A 51 5.95 -3.29 15.08
C THR A 51 5.05 -2.16 14.57
N ALA A 52 5.44 -0.90 14.75
CA ALA A 52 4.70 0.24 14.23
C ALA A 52 4.80 0.33 12.70
N VAL A 53 5.95 -0.05 12.12
CA VAL A 53 6.13 -0.14 10.66
C VAL A 53 5.23 -1.24 10.09
N ASP A 54 5.21 -2.43 10.70
CA ASP A 54 4.37 -3.55 10.27
C ASP A 54 2.86 -3.18 10.29
N LEU A 55 2.43 -2.45 11.33
CA LEU A 55 1.07 -1.91 11.41
C LEU A 55 0.81 -0.92 10.28
N LEU A 56 1.73 0.00 9.99
CA LEU A 56 1.60 0.96 8.89
C LEU A 56 1.52 0.27 7.52
N GLU A 57 2.33 -0.76 7.28
CA GLU A 57 2.27 -1.54 6.04
C GLU A 57 0.90 -2.21 5.84
N THR A 58 0.32 -2.71 6.94
CA THR A 58 -1.01 -3.30 6.95
C THR A 58 -2.11 -2.26 6.69
N LEU A 59 -2.04 -1.10 7.34
CA LEU A 59 -3.06 -0.04 7.21
C LEU A 59 -2.99 0.69 5.85
N LEU A 60 -1.78 0.84 5.29
CA LEU A 60 -1.53 1.55 4.04
C LEU A 60 -1.49 0.63 2.81
N ALA A 61 -1.85 -0.65 2.96
CA ALA A 61 -1.94 -1.59 1.86
C ALA A 61 -2.83 -1.05 0.73
N VAL A 62 -2.29 -1.06 -0.50
CA VAL A 62 -3.01 -0.55 -1.69
C VAL A 62 -4.17 -1.45 -2.08
N ASP A 63 -4.02 -2.77 -1.94
CA ASP A 63 -5.11 -3.73 -2.13
C ASP A 63 -6.02 -3.72 -0.88
N PRO A 64 -7.30 -3.32 -0.99
CA PRO A 64 -8.21 -3.30 0.14
C PRO A 64 -8.39 -4.65 0.83
N SER A 65 -8.24 -5.77 0.09
CA SER A 65 -8.36 -7.11 0.66
C SER A 65 -7.20 -7.49 1.59
N LYS A 66 -6.08 -6.78 1.51
CA LYS A 66 -4.91 -6.94 2.39
C LYS A 66 -4.89 -5.93 3.53
N ARG A 67 -5.81 -4.96 3.52
CA ARG A 67 -5.83 -3.90 4.55
C ARG A 67 -6.45 -4.44 5.84
N GLY A 68 -5.81 -4.15 6.97
CA GLY A 68 -6.29 -4.53 8.29
C GLY A 68 -7.62 -3.83 8.66
N THR A 69 -8.33 -4.43 9.62
CA THR A 69 -9.52 -3.84 10.23
C THR A 69 -9.13 -3.03 11.47
N ALA A 70 -10.04 -2.18 11.96
CA ALA A 70 -9.84 -1.47 13.23
C ALA A 70 -9.62 -2.44 14.41
N SER A 71 -10.34 -3.58 14.43
CA SER A 71 -10.16 -4.60 15.47
C SER A 71 -8.79 -5.26 15.41
N SER A 72 -8.30 -5.63 14.21
CA SER A 72 -6.95 -6.22 14.09
C SER A 72 -5.84 -5.22 14.42
N ALA A 73 -6.04 -3.93 14.12
CA ALA A 73 -5.08 -2.89 14.48
C ALA A 73 -4.96 -2.72 16.00
N LEU A 74 -6.09 -2.74 16.72
CA LEU A 74 -6.08 -2.68 18.19
C LEU A 74 -5.35 -3.88 18.83
N MET A 75 -5.39 -5.05 18.18
CA MET A 75 -4.70 -6.26 18.66
C MET A 75 -3.19 -6.28 18.33
N SER A 76 -2.68 -5.28 17.60
CA SER A 76 -1.27 -5.17 17.23
C SER A 76 -0.47 -4.18 18.09
N GLU A 77 -1.13 -3.55 19.06
CA GLU A 77 -0.51 -2.80 20.17
C GLU A 77 0.14 -3.75 21.18
#